data_AF-A0A2V1MJ05-F1
#
_entry.id   AF-A0A2V1MJ05-F1
#
_cell.length_a   1.000
_cell.length_b   1.000
_cell.length_c   1.000
_cell.angle_alpha   90.00
_cell.angle_beta   90.00
_cell.angle_gamma   90.00
#
_symmetry.space_group_name_H-M   'P 1'
#
loop_
_entity.id
_entity.type
_entity.pdbx_description
1 polymer ?
#
loop_
_entity_poly.entity_id
_entity_poly.type
_entity_poly.pdbx_seq_one_letter_code
_entity_poly.pdbx_strand_id
1 'polypeptide(L)'
;MLKGFREFIMKGNVLDLAVAVIIGAAFAQVVNAMVEAVLMPLISALVGSPNFDSFAVLTVNGNDIRFGVLLTALVNFLLVAAAVYFAIVLPMNKMIEARNRRLGIDPTEEEADAQVQLLTEIRDALRRRT
;
A
#
# COMPACT_ATOMS: atom_id res chain seq x y z
N MET A 1 -25.81 -13.46 21.35
CA MET A 1 -24.40 -13.48 20.91
C MET A 1 -24.28 -13.59 19.39
N LEU A 2 -24.63 -14.72 18.75
CA LEU A 2 -24.51 -14.89 17.28
C LEU A 2 -25.31 -13.88 16.43
N LYS A 3 -26.54 -13.51 16.85
CA LYS A 3 -27.33 -12.47 16.15
C LYS A 3 -26.66 -11.10 16.20
N GLY A 4 -26.19 -10.68 17.38
CA GLY A 4 -25.50 -9.39 17.56
C GLY A 4 -24.14 -9.33 16.86
N PHE A 5 -23.42 -10.45 16.76
CA PHE A 5 -22.19 -10.55 15.96
C PHE A 5 -22.46 -10.41 14.46
N ARG A 6 -23.53 -11.05 13.96
CA ARG A 6 -23.97 -10.88 12.57
C ARG A 6 -24.36 -9.43 12.28
N GLU A 7 -25.14 -8.79 13.14
CA GLU A 7 -25.49 -7.36 13.00
C GLU A 7 -24.27 -6.43 13.04
N PHE A 8 -23.26 -6.77 13.84
CA PHE A 8 -22.01 -6.02 13.90
C PHE A 8 -21.19 -6.12 12.60
N ILE A 9 -21.01 -7.33 12.04
CA ILE A 9 -20.30 -7.54 10.77
C ILE A 9 -21.08 -6.96 9.58
N MET A 10 -22.42 -7.02 9.63
CA MET A 10 -23.27 -6.46 8.58
C MET A 10 -23.25 -4.92 8.54
N LYS A 11 -22.60 -4.25 9.49
CA LYS A 11 -22.20 -2.84 9.29
C LYS A 11 -21.12 -2.82 8.21
N GLY A 12 -21.49 -2.45 6.98
CA GLY A 12 -20.64 -2.55 5.78
C GLY A 12 -19.19 -2.07 5.96
N ASN A 13 -18.99 -0.97 6.70
CA ASN A 13 -17.66 -0.43 6.99
C ASN A 13 -16.71 -1.41 7.71
N VAL A 14 -17.22 -2.37 8.49
CA VAL A 14 -16.39 -3.35 9.22
C VAL A 14 -15.93 -4.47 8.31
N LEU A 15 -16.80 -4.92 7.41
CA LEU A 15 -16.50 -6.00 6.47
C LEU A 15 -15.43 -5.57 5.46
N ASP A 16 -15.59 -4.39 4.88
CA ASP A 16 -14.64 -3.85 3.90
C ASP A 16 -13.26 -3.62 4.52
N LEU A 17 -13.22 -3.09 5.74
CA LEU A 17 -11.98 -2.92 6.50
C LEU A 17 -11.34 -4.26 6.83
N ALA A 18 -12.11 -5.27 7.25
CA ALA A 18 -11.58 -6.59 7.56
C ALA A 18 -10.98 -7.25 6.31
N VAL A 19 -11.65 -7.15 5.16
CA VAL A 19 -11.15 -7.68 3.89
C VAL A 19 -9.87 -6.95 3.48
N ALA A 20 -9.84 -5.62 3.57
CA ALA A 20 -8.64 -4.83 3.24
C ALA A 20 -7.42 -5.24 4.09
N VAL A 21 -7.60 -5.43 5.40
CA VAL A 21 -6.50 -5.82 6.31
C VAL A 21 -6.00 -7.23 5.99
N ILE A 22 -6.90 -8.20 5.78
CA ILE A 22 -6.53 -9.59 5.49
C ILE A 22 -5.80 -9.69 4.15
N ILE A 23 -6.33 -9.05 3.10
CA ILE A 23 -5.72 -9.04 1.77
C ILE A 23 -4.38 -8.33 1.83
N GLY A 24 -4.29 -7.17 2.51
CA GLY A 24 -3.05 -6.43 2.66
C GLY A 24 -1.96 -7.26 3.35
N ALA A 25 -2.30 -7.96 4.43
CA ALA A 25 -1.36 -8.83 5.15
C ALA A 25 -0.90 -10.03 4.29
N ALA A 26 -1.83 -10.72 3.63
CA ALA A 26 -1.49 -11.84 2.76
C ALA A 26 -0.63 -11.40 1.57
N PHE A 27 -0.95 -10.24 0.99
CA PHE A 27 -0.20 -9.71 -0.15
C PHE A 27 1.21 -9.27 0.24
N ALA A 28 1.39 -8.63 1.40
CA ALA A 28 2.71 -8.27 1.91
C ALA A 28 3.63 -9.49 2.01
N GLN A 29 3.11 -10.65 2.41
CA GLN A 29 3.88 -11.90 2.43
C GLN A 29 4.36 -12.33 1.04
N VAL A 30 3.51 -12.20 0.01
CA VAL A 30 3.87 -12.52 -1.37
C VAL A 30 4.99 -11.61 -1.88
N VAL A 31 4.88 -10.31 -1.61
CA VAL A 31 5.92 -9.34 -2.00
C VAL A 31 7.22 -9.62 -1.27
N ASN A 32 7.18 -9.83 0.04
CA ASN A 32 8.37 -10.14 0.83
C ASN A 32 9.04 -11.42 0.31
N ALA A 33 8.26 -12.47 0.01
CA ALA A 33 8.81 -13.69 -0.58
C ALA A 33 9.49 -13.44 -1.93
N MET A 34 8.91 -12.60 -2.80
CA MET A 34 9.55 -12.22 -4.07
C MET A 34 10.84 -11.44 -3.85
N VAL A 35 10.85 -10.48 -2.93
CA VAL A 35 12.03 -9.66 -2.63
C VAL A 35 13.14 -10.52 -2.03
N GLU A 36 12.83 -11.33 -1.03
CA GLU A 36 13.80 -12.19 -0.32
C GLU A 36 14.29 -13.35 -1.18
N ALA A 37 13.45 -13.96 -2.01
CA ALA A 37 13.82 -15.13 -2.81
C ALA A 37 14.40 -14.77 -4.19
N VAL A 38 14.11 -13.58 -4.72
CA VAL A 38 14.54 -13.19 -6.08
C VAL A 38 15.46 -11.97 -6.05
N LEU A 39 15.04 -10.86 -5.45
CA LEU A 39 15.81 -9.61 -5.51
C LEU A 39 17.05 -9.64 -4.61
N MET A 40 16.93 -10.12 -3.38
CA MET A 40 18.04 -10.21 -2.43
C MET A 40 19.18 -11.11 -2.92
N PRO A 41 18.93 -12.31 -3.50
CA PRO A 41 19.98 -13.13 -4.12
C PRO A 41 20.68 -12.46 -5.31
N LEU A 42 19.94 -11.70 -6.12
CA LEU A 42 20.54 -10.96 -7.24
C LEU A 42 21.44 -9.82 -6.75
N ILE A 43 21.01 -9.11 -5.71
CA ILE A 43 21.81 -8.04 -5.10
C ILE A 43 23.02 -8.62 -4.38
N SER A 44 22.85 -9.73 -3.66
CA SER A 44 23.96 -10.39 -2.96
C SER A 44 24.98 -10.98 -3.92
N ALA A 45 24.56 -11.46 -5.09
CA ALA A 45 25.47 -11.87 -6.16
C ALA A 45 26.31 -10.71 -6.71
N LEU A 46 25.75 -9.48 -6.73
CA LEU A 46 26.47 -8.27 -7.20
C LEU A 46 27.38 -7.66 -6.12
N VAL A 47 26.91 -7.64 -4.86
CA VAL A 47 27.61 -7.00 -3.73
C VAL A 47 28.56 -7.97 -3.02
N GLY A 48 28.45 -9.28 -3.28
CA GLY A 48 29.28 -10.32 -2.67
C GLY A 48 28.92 -10.63 -1.21
N SER A 49 27.85 -10.04 -0.67
CA SER A 49 27.35 -10.29 0.67
C SER A 49 25.82 -10.46 0.68
N PRO A 50 25.28 -11.48 1.36
CA PRO A 50 23.83 -11.70 1.47
C PRO A 50 23.10 -10.60 2.24
N ASN A 51 23.79 -9.88 3.11
CA ASN A 51 23.26 -8.77 3.88
C ASN A 51 24.39 -7.82 4.29
N PHE A 52 24.03 -6.70 4.91
CA PHE A 52 24.98 -5.75 5.47
C PHE A 52 25.18 -5.95 6.97
N ASP A 53 24.73 -7.07 7.56
CA ASP A 53 24.64 -7.25 9.02
C ASP A 53 25.99 -7.29 9.74
N SER A 54 27.08 -7.54 9.00
CA SER A 54 28.46 -7.51 9.48
C SER A 54 29.13 -6.15 9.28
N PHE A 55 28.45 -5.21 8.63
CA PHE A 55 28.93 -3.84 8.45
C PHE A 55 28.81 -3.06 9.77
N ALA A 56 29.90 -2.38 10.16
CA ALA A 56 29.96 -1.53 11.35
C ALA A 56 29.50 -2.25 12.65
N VAL A 57 30.13 -3.38 12.98
CA VAL A 57 29.98 -4.02 14.30
C VAL A 57 30.85 -3.29 15.31
N LEU A 58 30.23 -2.75 16.36
CA LEU A 58 30.92 -2.13 17.49
C LEU A 58 30.69 -2.98 18.74
N THR A 59 31.73 -3.62 19.25
CA THR A 59 31.65 -4.38 20.51
C THR A 59 31.91 -3.45 21.68
N VAL A 60 30.90 -3.19 22.51
CA VAL A 60 31.01 -2.38 23.73
C VAL A 60 30.63 -3.24 24.93
N ASN A 61 31.54 -3.39 25.90
CA ASN A 61 31.32 -4.19 27.11
C ASN A 61 30.84 -5.64 26.84
N GLY A 62 31.33 -6.27 25.77
CA GLY A 62 30.94 -7.64 25.39
C GLY A 62 29.59 -7.75 24.67
N ASN A 63 28.93 -6.63 24.37
CA ASN A 63 27.73 -6.59 23.53
C ASN A 63 28.07 -6.07 22.14
N ASP A 64 27.67 -6.80 21.10
CA ASP A 64 27.86 -6.42 19.71
C ASP A 64 26.72 -5.51 19.25
N ILE A 65 27.03 -4.24 19.00
CA ILE A 65 26.12 -3.30 18.36
C ILE A 65 26.32 -3.43 16.85
N ARG A 66 25.33 -4.04 16.17
CA ARG A 66 25.39 -4.35 14.74
C ARG A 66 24.58 -3.34 13.93
N PHE A 67 25.18 -2.18 13.64
CA PHE A 67 24.53 -1.14 12.82
C PHE A 67 24.18 -1.63 11.41
N GLY A 68 24.93 -2.60 10.90
CA GLY A 68 24.68 -3.28 9.64
C GLY A 68 23.28 -3.89 9.49
N VAL A 69 22.68 -4.36 10.59
CA VAL A 69 21.31 -4.93 10.57
C VAL A 69 20.28 -3.87 10.22
N LEU A 70 20.46 -2.64 10.70
CA LEU A 70 19.59 -1.52 10.35
C LEU A 70 19.72 -1.16 8.87
N LEU A 71 20.93 -1.21 8.33
CA LEU A 71 21.17 -0.96 6.90
C LEU A 71 20.50 -2.05 6.03
N THR A 72 20.64 -3.32 6.41
CA THR A 72 19.94 -4.43 5.74
C THR A 72 18.42 -4.21 5.75
N ALA A 73 17.85 -3.84 6.90
CA ALA A 73 16.42 -3.58 7.02
C ALA A 73 15.96 -2.41 6.14
N LEU A 74 16.75 -1.33 6.07
CA LEU A 74 16.45 -0.17 5.24
C LEU A 74 16.46 -0.53 3.74
N VAL A 75 17.47 -1.28 3.30
CA VAL A 75 17.58 -1.74 1.91
C VAL A 75 16.40 -2.67 1.57
N ASN A 76 16.09 -3.63 2.44
CA ASN A 76 14.95 -4.52 2.23
C ASN A 76 13.62 -3.74 2.13
N PHE A 77 13.40 -2.79 3.04
CA PHE A 77 12.23 -1.92 2.99
C PHE A 77 12.13 -1.16 1.67
N LEU A 78 13.23 -0.59 1.18
CA LEU A 78 13.25 0.14 -0.09
C LEU A 78 12.96 -0.79 -1.28
N LEU A 79 13.46 -2.02 -1.26
CA LEU A 79 13.19 -3.02 -2.30
C LEU A 79 11.73 -3.45 -2.31
N VAL A 80 11.14 -3.74 -1.14
CA VAL A 80 9.72 -4.05 -1.00
C VAL A 80 8.87 -2.88 -1.50
N ALA A 81 9.17 -1.65 -1.06
CA ALA A 81 8.45 -0.46 -1.50
C ALA A 81 8.55 -0.26 -3.02
N ALA A 82 9.74 -0.43 -3.60
CA ALA A 82 9.95 -0.36 -5.04
C ALA A 82 9.17 -1.47 -5.78
N ALA A 83 9.21 -2.71 -5.28
CA ALA A 83 8.48 -3.83 -5.87
C ALA A 83 6.96 -3.57 -5.88
N VAL A 84 6.38 -3.13 -4.75
CA VAL A 84 4.95 -2.76 -4.67
C VAL A 84 4.63 -1.62 -5.63
N TYR A 85 5.47 -0.59 -5.66
CA TYR A 85 5.24 0.58 -6.51
C TYR A 85 5.25 0.21 -7.99
N PHE A 86 6.27 -0.51 -8.46
CA PHE A 86 6.40 -0.88 -9.87
C PHE A 86 5.43 -1.98 -10.30
N ALA A 87 5.15 -2.97 -9.45
CA ALA A 87 4.29 -4.10 -9.81
C ALA A 87 2.79 -3.81 -9.66
N ILE A 88 2.40 -2.90 -8.76
CA ILE A 88 0.98 -2.60 -8.50
C ILE A 88 0.65 -1.15 -8.78
N VAL A 89 1.28 -0.21 -8.07
CA VAL A 89 0.84 1.18 -8.08
C VAL A 89 0.96 1.78 -9.47
N LEU A 90 2.10 1.58 -10.14
CA LEU A 90 2.36 2.08 -11.48
C LEU A 90 1.38 1.52 -12.53
N PRO A 91 1.17 0.20 -12.68
CA PRO A 91 0.22 -0.33 -13.66
C PRO A 91 -1.23 0.02 -13.31
N MET A 92 -1.64 0.00 -12.04
CA MET A 92 -2.98 0.43 -11.65
C MET A 92 -3.21 1.89 -12.00
N ASN A 93 -2.29 2.79 -11.64
CA ASN A 93 -2.42 4.20 -11.96
C ASN A 93 -2.49 4.43 -13.46
N LYS A 94 -1.66 3.72 -14.24
CA LYS A 94 -1.67 3.81 -15.70
C LYS A 94 -2.97 3.28 -16.32
N MET A 95 -3.53 2.20 -15.78
CA MET A 95 -4.82 1.65 -16.23
C MET A 95 -5.98 2.59 -15.90
N ILE A 96 -6.00 3.16 -14.70
CA ILE A 96 -7.01 4.13 -14.25
C ILE A 96 -6.93 5.38 -15.13
N GLU A 97 -5.73 5.91 -15.37
CA GLU A 97 -5.53 7.08 -16.23
C GLU A 97 -5.98 6.79 -17.68
N ALA A 98 -5.64 5.62 -18.23
CA ALA A 98 -6.06 5.21 -19.57
C ALA A 98 -7.58 5.03 -19.67
N ARG A 99 -8.23 4.52 -18.62
CA ARG A 99 -9.70 4.40 -18.53
C ARG A 99 -10.34 5.78 -18.46
N ASN A 100 -9.87 6.66 -17.59
CA ASN A 100 -10.42 8.01 -17.39
C ASN A 100 -10.29 8.84 -18.68
N ARG A 101 -9.15 8.73 -19.39
CA ARG A 101 -8.94 9.36 -20.70
C ARG A 101 -9.90 8.86 -21.78
N ARG A 102 -10.28 7.58 -21.76
CA ARG A 102 -11.27 6.99 -22.70
C ARG A 102 -12.70 7.42 -22.39
N LEU A 103 -13.00 7.69 -21.12
CA LEU A 103 -14.33 8.08 -20.67
C LEU A 103 -14.52 9.60 -20.61
N GLY A 104 -13.48 10.40 -20.88
CA GLY A 104 -13.54 11.86 -20.77
C GLY A 104 -13.71 12.36 -19.34
N ILE A 105 -13.41 11.50 -18.35
CA ILE A 105 -13.48 11.83 -16.93
C ILE A 105 -12.19 12.57 -16.59
N ASP A 106 -12.30 13.85 -16.27
CA ASP A 106 -11.17 14.63 -15.77
C ASP A 106 -10.82 14.10 -14.37
N PRO A 107 -9.60 13.60 -14.10
CA PRO A 107 -9.23 13.09 -12.77
C PRO A 107 -9.29 14.16 -11.67
N THR A 108 -9.44 15.44 -12.02
CA THR A 108 -9.70 16.52 -11.06
C THR A 108 -11.17 16.69 -10.69
N GLU A 109 -12.09 16.11 -11.44
CA GLU A 109 -13.47 15.90 -11.05
C GLU A 109 -13.55 14.52 -10.36
N GLU A 110 -13.23 14.47 -9.06
CA GLU A 110 -13.75 13.38 -8.25
C GLU A 110 -15.25 13.27 -8.52
N GLU A 111 -15.73 12.10 -8.94
CA GLU A 111 -17.17 11.84 -9.03
C GLU A 111 -17.73 12.18 -7.66
N ALA A 112 -18.32 13.37 -7.56
CA ALA A 112 -18.86 13.88 -6.33
C ALA A 112 -19.81 12.80 -5.82
N ASP A 113 -19.64 12.41 -4.56
CA ASP A 113 -20.49 11.38 -3.94
C ASP A 113 -21.96 11.71 -4.26
N ALA A 114 -22.82 10.71 -4.45
CA ALA A 114 -24.19 10.95 -4.91
C ALA A 114 -24.94 11.98 -4.04
N GLN A 115 -24.55 12.05 -2.76
CA GLN A 115 -24.99 13.07 -1.81
C GLN A 115 -24.48 14.48 -2.16
N VAL A 116 -23.19 14.61 -2.53
CA VAL A 116 -22.59 15.88 -2.96
C VAL A 116 -23.18 16.35 -4.29
N GLN A 117 -23.49 15.44 -5.21
CA GLN A 117 -24.24 15.76 -6.45
C GLN A 117 -25.64 16.30 -6.12
N LEU A 118 -26.39 15.60 -5.26
CA LEU A 118 -27.72 16.03 -4.83
C LEU A 118 -27.67 17.40 -4.12
N LEU A 119 -26.68 17.62 -3.24
CA LEU A 119 -26.50 18.91 -2.57
C LEU A 119 -26.16 20.04 -3.55
N THR A 120 -25.40 19.72 -4.60
CA THR A 120 -25.09 20.66 -5.69
C THR A 120 -26.36 21.04 -6.45
N GLU A 121 -27.19 20.06 -6.81
CA GLU A 121 -28.49 20.29 -7.45
C GLU A 121 -29.43 21.12 -6.57
N ILE A 122 -29.51 20.83 -5.27
CA ILE A 122 -30.32 21.59 -4.30
C ILE A 122 -29.83 23.04 -4.21
N ARG A 123 -28.51 23.26 -4.08
CA ARG A 123 -27.91 24.60 -4.05
C ARG A 123 -28.28 25.39 -5.31
N ASP A 124 -28.20 24.77 -6.47
CA ASP A 124 -28.45 25.42 -7.75
C ASP A 124 -29.94 25.66 -7.99
N ALA A 125 -30.82 24.81 -7.45
CA ALA A 125 -32.26 25.03 -7.43
C ALA A 125 -32.66 26.18 -6.49
N LEU A 126 -32.00 26.31 -5.34
CA LEU A 126 -32.22 27.43 -4.41
C LEU A 126 -31.71 28.75 -4.99
N ARG A 127 -30.52 28.76 -5.61
CA ARG A 127 -29.98 29.94 -6.31
C ARG A 127 -30.87 30.44 -7.44
N ARG A 128 -31.60 29.55 -8.11
CA ARG A 128 -32.58 29.93 -9.16
C ARG A 128 -33.86 30.55 -8.61
N ARG A 129 -34.10 30.46 -7.30
CA ARG A 129 -35.36 30.86 -6.64
C ARG A 129 -35.25 32.19 -5.89
N THR A 130 -34.04 32.72 -5.74
CA THR A 130 -33.68 34.05 -5.23
C THR A 130 -33.08 34.86 -6.35
#